data_AF-A0A497KYV6-F1
#
_entry.id   AF-A0A497KYV6-F1
#
_cell.length_a   1.000
_cell.length_b   1.000
_cell.length_c   1.000
_cell.angle_alpha   90.00
_cell.angle_beta   90.00
_cell.angle_gamma   90.00
#
_symmetry.space_group_name_H-M   'P 1'
#
loop_
_entity.id
_entity.type
_entity.pdbx_description
1 polymer ?
#
loop_
_entity_poly.entity_id
_entity_poly.type
_entity_poly.pdbx_seq_one_letter_code
_entity_poly.pdbx_strand_id
1 'polypeptide(L)'
;MERRNLTQVYLLTSILILSLLIRLFLADAQVIIDAMFATMSTPVIYTMSYYMREARRAEGGEFVKRKKPSLSRMVTYEIAAMIASYMTGFIVFYSLSGVADYYTYTIAYLLSQTLRAVVHCIIRAYEALGADPGHPLLML
;
A
#
# COMPACT_ATOMS: atom_id res chain seq x y z
N MET A 1 6.38 -1.30 17.26
CA MET A 1 5.91 -0.55 16.08
C MET A 1 4.63 -1.22 15.58
N GLU A 2 3.54 -0.50 15.32
CA GLU A 2 2.28 -1.12 14.84
C GLU A 2 2.54 -1.82 13.49
N ARG A 3 2.08 -3.08 13.29
CA ARG A 3 2.38 -3.91 12.08
C ARG A 3 2.20 -3.16 10.75
N ARG A 4 1.26 -2.21 10.72
CA ARG A 4 0.99 -1.34 9.56
C ARG A 4 2.15 -0.43 9.20
N ASN A 5 2.81 0.15 10.20
CA ASN A 5 3.99 1.00 9.99
C ASN A 5 5.16 0.17 9.44
N LEU A 6 5.30 -1.09 9.90
CA LEU A 6 6.28 -2.01 9.32
C LEU A 6 5.98 -2.27 7.85
N THR A 7 4.75 -2.70 7.50
CA THR A 7 4.39 -2.95 6.09
C THR A 7 4.64 -1.73 5.21
N GLN A 8 4.39 -0.51 5.70
CA GLN A 8 4.66 0.72 4.94
C GLN A 8 6.15 0.98 4.74
N VAL A 9 6.97 0.80 5.78
CA VAL A 9 8.42 0.95 5.69
C VAL A 9 9.00 -0.07 4.71
N TYR A 10 8.62 -1.34 4.82
CA TYR A 10 9.05 -2.37 3.86
C TYR A 10 8.61 -2.06 2.43
N LEU A 11 7.37 -1.61 2.23
CA LEU A 11 6.89 -1.23 0.90
C LEU A 11 7.72 -0.07 0.31
N LEU A 12 8.02 0.94 1.14
CA LEU A 12 8.85 2.08 0.78
C LEU A 12 10.26 1.64 0.38
N THR A 13 10.91 0.84 1.21
CA THR A 13 12.25 0.32 0.92
C THR A 13 12.25 -0.51 -0.36
N SER A 14 11.28 -1.41 -0.54
CA SER A 14 11.20 -2.25 -1.74
C SER A 14 10.94 -1.45 -3.01
N ILE A 15 10.08 -0.42 -2.97
CA ILE A 15 9.83 0.42 -4.15
C ILE A 15 11.05 1.31 -4.43
N LEU A 16 11.71 1.87 -3.41
CA LEU A 16 12.95 2.63 -3.60
C LEU A 16 14.06 1.79 -4.26
N ILE A 17 14.26 0.56 -3.78
CA ILE A 17 15.23 -0.38 -4.37
C ILE A 17 14.83 -0.69 -5.82
N LEU A 18 13.55 -0.97 -6.06
CA LEU A 18 13.07 -1.30 -7.40
C LEU A 18 13.21 -0.12 -8.37
N SER A 19 12.91 1.10 -7.94
CA SER A 19 13.13 2.33 -8.72
C SER A 19 14.61 2.56 -9.01
N LEU A 20 15.50 2.26 -8.05
CA LEU A 20 16.96 2.30 -8.23
C LEU A 20 17.42 1.28 -9.28
N LEU A 21 16.92 0.04 -9.21
CA LEU A 21 17.22 -1.01 -10.19
C LEU A 21 16.73 -0.62 -11.58
N ILE A 22 15.48 -0.16 -11.70
CA ILE A 22 14.91 0.29 -12.97
C ILE A 22 15.77 1.41 -13.58
N ARG A 23 16.18 2.39 -12.77
CA ARG A 23 17.05 3.47 -13.24
C ARG A 23 18.44 2.99 -13.68
N LEU A 24 18.95 1.94 -13.05
CA LEU A 24 20.27 1.37 -13.36
C LEU A 24 20.27 0.54 -14.66
N PHE A 25 19.15 -0.12 -14.97
CA PHE A 25 19.01 -0.96 -16.16
C PHE A 25 18.30 -0.27 -17.34
N LEU A 26 17.44 0.71 -17.09
CA LEU A 26 16.71 1.49 -18.09
C LEU A 26 16.88 2.99 -17.81
N ALA A 27 17.81 3.62 -18.53
CA ALA A 27 18.16 5.03 -18.36
C ALA A 27 17.01 6.02 -18.66
N ASP A 28 15.97 5.59 -19.40
CA ASP A 28 14.83 6.43 -19.82
C ASP A 28 13.48 5.95 -19.26
N ALA A 29 13.48 5.43 -18.03
CA ALA A 29 12.30 4.89 -17.36
C ALA A 29 11.65 5.87 -16.36
N GLN A 30 11.82 7.19 -16.54
CA GLN A 30 11.38 8.21 -15.59
C GLN A 30 9.86 8.13 -15.31
N VAL A 31 9.06 7.92 -16.35
CA VAL A 31 7.59 7.79 -16.24
C VAL A 31 7.18 6.58 -15.39
N ILE A 32 7.94 5.48 -15.47
CA ILE A 32 7.69 4.27 -14.66
C ILE A 32 8.02 4.56 -13.19
N ILE A 33 9.13 5.25 -12.93
CA ILE A 33 9.53 5.64 -11.59
C ILE A 33 8.48 6.57 -10.96
N ASP A 34 8.01 7.58 -11.69
CA ASP A 34 6.99 8.51 -11.23
C ASP A 34 5.66 7.79 -10.94
N ALA A 35 5.28 6.83 -11.79
CA ALA A 35 4.11 5.98 -11.56
C ALA A 35 4.25 5.15 -10.27
N MET A 36 5.41 4.53 -10.05
CA MET A 36 5.68 3.78 -8.83
C MET A 36 5.64 4.66 -7.58
N PHE A 37 6.24 5.84 -7.61
CA PHE A 37 6.17 6.80 -6.49
C PHE A 37 4.74 7.28 -6.21
N ALA A 38 3.94 7.53 -7.25
CA ALA A 38 2.57 7.97 -7.07
C ALA A 38 1.69 6.92 -6.36
N THR A 39 1.94 5.62 -6.60
CA THR A 39 1.27 4.51 -5.89
C THR A 39 1.62 4.45 -4.40
N MET A 40 2.73 5.08 -3.99
CA MET A 40 3.16 5.16 -2.59
C MET A 40 2.55 6.31 -1.83
N SER A 41 1.92 7.25 -2.52
CA SER A 41 1.56 8.53 -1.95
C SER A 41 0.71 8.32 -0.68
N THR A 42 1.12 8.99 0.39
CA THR A 42 0.44 9.08 1.69
C THR A 42 -1.09 9.24 1.60
N PRO A 43 -1.69 9.90 0.58
CA PRO A 43 -3.13 9.93 0.37
C PRO A 43 -3.81 8.58 0.13
N VAL A 44 -3.17 7.64 -0.59
CA VAL A 44 -3.65 6.26 -0.87
C VAL A 44 -3.77 5.48 0.43
N ILE A 45 -2.73 5.61 1.27
CA ILE A 45 -2.64 5.00 2.58
C ILE A 45 -3.59 5.69 3.56
N TYR A 46 -3.73 7.01 3.47
CA TYR A 46 -4.66 7.79 4.28
C TYR A 46 -6.12 7.44 3.96
N THR A 47 -6.50 7.34 2.69
CA THR A 47 -7.88 6.91 2.32
C THR A 47 -8.15 5.48 2.77
N MET A 48 -7.21 4.55 2.55
CA MET A 48 -7.38 3.15 3.00
C MET A 48 -7.48 3.05 4.52
N SER A 49 -6.65 3.81 5.26
CA SER A 49 -6.71 3.86 6.72
C SER A 49 -7.94 4.60 7.24
N TYR A 50 -8.40 5.65 6.57
CA TYR A 50 -9.60 6.41 6.91
C TYR A 50 -10.85 5.54 6.75
N TYR A 51 -11.06 4.91 5.59
CA TYR A 51 -12.22 4.03 5.37
C TYR A 51 -12.20 2.80 6.27
N MET A 52 -11.03 2.19 6.52
CA MET A 52 -10.92 1.09 7.49
C MET A 52 -11.13 1.54 8.95
N ARG A 53 -10.74 2.77 9.31
CA ARG A 53 -10.96 3.33 10.65
C ARG A 53 -12.43 3.69 10.85
N GLU A 54 -13.08 4.23 9.83
CA GLU A 54 -14.51 4.55 9.86
C GLU A 54 -15.36 3.29 9.91
N ALA A 55 -14.98 2.22 9.18
CA ALA A 55 -15.59 0.91 9.32
C ALA A 55 -15.46 0.34 10.76
N ARG A 56 -14.34 0.58 11.44
CA ARG A 56 -14.16 0.20 12.86
C ARG A 56 -14.93 1.11 13.83
N ARG A 57 -15.06 2.40 13.53
CA ARG A 57 -15.79 3.39 14.35
C ARG A 57 -17.31 3.22 14.26
N ALA A 58 -17.82 2.94 13.06
CA ALA A 58 -19.23 2.64 12.81
C ALA A 58 -19.73 1.41 13.60
N GLU A 59 -18.82 0.58 14.12
CA GLU A 59 -19.14 -0.66 14.82
C GLU A 59 -18.79 -0.66 16.32
N GLY A 60 -18.27 0.43 16.89
CA GLY A 60 -17.81 0.40 18.30
C GLY A 60 -17.66 1.75 18.99
N GLY A 61 -18.75 2.23 19.60
CA GLY A 61 -18.64 3.00 20.84
C GLY A 61 -18.21 2.06 21.98
N GLU A 62 -17.51 2.57 22.99
CA GLU A 62 -16.88 1.82 24.11
C GLU A 62 -17.77 0.82 24.86
N PHE A 63 -19.10 0.80 24.62
CA PHE A 63 -20.08 0.03 25.37
C PHE A 63 -20.86 -1.03 24.57
N VAL A 64 -20.58 -1.26 23.29
CA VAL A 64 -21.35 -2.24 22.48
C VAL A 64 -20.52 -3.50 22.22
N LYS A 65 -21.11 -4.68 22.52
CA LYS A 65 -20.54 -6.01 22.19
C LYS A 65 -20.02 -6.01 20.75
N ARG A 66 -18.71 -6.20 20.57
CA ARG A 66 -18.04 -6.32 19.27
C ARG A 66 -18.77 -7.36 18.41
N LYS A 67 -19.68 -6.93 17.52
CA LYS A 67 -20.16 -7.78 16.44
C LYS A 67 -18.96 -8.00 15.53
N LYS A 68 -18.59 -9.26 15.26
CA LYS A 68 -17.61 -9.55 14.22
C LYS A 68 -18.13 -8.89 12.93
N PRO A 69 -17.32 -8.06 12.25
CA PRO A 69 -17.76 -7.36 11.05
C PRO A 69 -18.29 -8.37 10.03
N SER A 70 -19.43 -8.06 9.40
CA SER A 70 -19.97 -8.96 8.37
C SER A 70 -18.99 -8.98 7.19
N LEU A 71 -18.66 -10.18 6.73
CA LEU A 71 -17.67 -10.39 5.67
C LEU A 71 -18.00 -9.56 4.41
N SER A 72 -19.29 -9.41 4.11
CA SER A 72 -19.79 -8.55 3.02
C SER A 72 -19.40 -7.08 3.18
N ARG A 73 -19.52 -6.50 4.38
CA ARG A 73 -19.22 -5.08 4.62
C ARG A 73 -17.72 -4.82 4.53
N MET A 74 -16.89 -5.72 5.07
CA MET A 74 -15.44 -5.57 4.99
C MET A 74 -14.97 -5.53 3.52
N VAL A 75 -15.48 -6.44 2.69
CA VAL A 75 -15.13 -6.49 1.26
C VAL A 75 -15.54 -5.21 0.53
N THR A 76 -16.73 -4.67 0.82
CA THR A 76 -17.18 -3.40 0.19
C THR A 76 -16.26 -2.23 0.57
N TYR A 77 -15.89 -2.09 1.84
CA TYR A 77 -14.96 -1.05 2.28
C TYR A 77 -13.57 -1.21 1.66
N GLU A 78 -13.10 -2.45 1.50
CA GLU A 78 -11.80 -2.73 0.91
C GLU A 78 -11.78 -2.40 -0.59
N ILE A 79 -12.83 -2.76 -1.32
CA ILE A 79 -12.98 -2.36 -2.73
C ILE A 79 -13.06 -0.84 -2.87
N ALA A 80 -13.86 -0.17 -2.03
CA ALA A 80 -13.97 1.29 -2.05
C ALA A 80 -12.62 1.96 -1.76
N ALA A 81 -11.86 1.43 -0.79
CA ALA A 81 -10.52 1.89 -0.49
C ALA A 81 -9.57 1.68 -1.67
N MET A 82 -9.60 0.51 -2.31
CA MET A 82 -8.76 0.25 -3.50
C MET A 82 -9.05 1.24 -4.62
N ILE A 83 -10.33 1.49 -4.94
CA ILE A 83 -10.75 2.42 -5.99
C ILE A 83 -10.30 3.86 -5.65
N ALA A 84 -10.59 4.33 -4.44
CA ALA A 84 -10.19 5.66 -3.99
C ALA A 84 -8.67 5.85 -4.06
N SER A 85 -7.93 4.80 -3.68
CA SER A 85 -6.48 4.82 -3.67
C SER A 85 -5.88 4.77 -5.09
N TYR A 86 -6.49 4.02 -6.01
CA TYR A 86 -6.12 4.02 -7.43
C TYR A 86 -6.31 5.41 -8.05
N MET A 87 -7.50 6.02 -7.84
CA MET A 87 -7.82 7.35 -8.37
C MET A 87 -6.88 8.42 -7.84
N THR A 88 -6.63 8.40 -6.53
CA THR A 88 -5.75 9.40 -5.90
C THR A 88 -4.31 9.26 -6.38
N GLY A 89 -3.79 8.04 -6.46
CA GLY A 89 -2.45 7.84 -6.99
C GLY A 89 -2.35 8.20 -8.49
N PHE A 90 -3.40 8.01 -9.29
CA PHE A 90 -3.38 8.40 -10.70
C PHE A 90 -3.31 9.92 -10.85
N ILE A 91 -4.04 10.67 -10.03
CA ILE A 91 -3.97 12.14 -10.01
C ILE A 91 -2.55 12.60 -9.65
N VAL A 92 -1.93 11.97 -8.66
CA VAL A 92 -0.52 12.27 -8.28
C VAL A 92 0.42 11.94 -9.43
N PHE A 93 0.26 10.79 -10.08
CA PHE A 93 1.07 10.41 -11.24
C PHE A 93 0.96 11.44 -12.37
N TYR A 94 -0.27 11.79 -12.76
CA TYR A 94 -0.50 12.80 -13.79
C TYR A 94 0.11 14.15 -13.43
N SER A 95 0.04 14.55 -12.16
CA SER A 95 0.64 15.78 -11.66
C SER A 95 2.19 15.76 -11.68
N LEU A 96 2.81 14.58 -11.55
CA LEU A 96 4.27 14.43 -11.55
C LEU A 96 4.84 14.28 -12.96
N SER A 97 4.21 13.44 -13.77
CA SER A 97 4.69 13.09 -15.12
C SER A 97 4.19 14.03 -16.20
N GLY A 98 3.07 14.72 -15.98
CA GLY A 98 2.36 15.50 -17.00
C GLY A 98 1.69 14.65 -18.09
N VAL A 99 1.73 13.30 -17.97
CA VAL A 99 1.25 12.35 -18.98
C VAL A 99 0.11 11.52 -18.41
N ALA A 100 -0.99 11.38 -19.16
CA ALA A 100 -2.14 10.55 -18.81
C ALA A 100 -1.97 9.10 -19.33
N ASP A 101 -0.86 8.45 -18.99
CA ASP A 101 -0.62 7.05 -19.34
C ASP A 101 -1.25 6.10 -18.32
N TYR A 102 -2.50 5.73 -18.60
CA TYR A 102 -3.27 4.81 -17.76
C TYR A 102 -2.66 3.41 -17.70
N TYR A 103 -2.02 2.93 -18.77
CA TYR A 103 -1.51 1.56 -18.82
C TYR A 103 -0.29 1.41 -17.90
N THR A 104 0.69 2.30 -18.05
CA THR A 104 1.89 2.30 -17.22
C THR A 104 1.55 2.47 -15.75
N TYR A 105 0.65 3.40 -15.42
CA TYR A 105 0.20 3.58 -14.05
C TYR A 105 -0.54 2.34 -13.50
N THR A 106 -1.44 1.73 -14.29
CA THR A 106 -2.17 0.53 -13.84
C THR A 106 -1.22 -0.61 -13.52
N ILE A 107 -0.22 -0.84 -14.37
CA ILE A 107 0.79 -1.89 -14.15
C ILE A 107 1.58 -1.61 -12.88
N ALA A 108 2.07 -0.37 -12.70
CA ALA A 108 2.78 0.03 -11.49
C ALA A 108 1.91 -0.14 -10.23
N TYR A 109 0.64 0.24 -10.31
CA TYR A 109 -0.30 0.09 -9.21
C TYR A 109 -0.54 -1.38 -8.85
N LEU A 110 -0.81 -2.25 -9.83
CA LEU A 110 -0.99 -3.69 -9.60
C LEU A 110 0.27 -4.33 -9.00
N LEU A 111 1.45 -3.95 -9.49
CA LEU A 111 2.72 -4.40 -8.95
C LEU A 111 2.88 -3.97 -7.48
N SER A 112 2.54 -2.72 -7.16
CA SER A 112 2.61 -2.21 -5.78
C SER A 112 1.67 -2.96 -4.82
N GLN A 113 0.46 -3.31 -5.26
CA GLN A 113 -0.50 -4.09 -4.46
C GLN A 113 -0.01 -5.53 -4.26
N THR A 114 0.56 -6.13 -5.30
CA THR A 114 1.15 -7.48 -5.23
C THR A 114 2.30 -7.50 -4.22
N LEU A 115 3.19 -6.51 -4.30
CA LEU A 115 4.30 -6.35 -3.36
C LEU A 115 3.81 -6.14 -1.93
N ARG A 116 2.74 -5.37 -1.72
CA ARG A 116 2.11 -5.18 -0.41
C ARG A 116 1.58 -6.50 0.17
N ALA A 117 0.94 -7.33 -0.65
CA ALA A 117 0.48 -8.64 -0.25
C ALA A 117 1.66 -9.57 0.13
N VAL A 118 2.72 -9.57 -0.69
CA VAL A 118 3.95 -10.35 -0.44
C VAL A 118 4.60 -9.94 0.87
N VAL A 119 4.83 -8.64 1.09
CA VAL A 119 5.39 -8.12 2.35
C VAL A 119 4.53 -8.52 3.54
N HIS A 120 3.21 -8.47 3.43
CA HIS A 120 2.32 -8.90 4.49
C HIS A 120 2.48 -10.40 4.81
N CYS A 121 2.61 -11.25 3.79
CA CYS A 121 2.86 -12.68 3.95
C CYS A 121 4.22 -12.95 4.61
N ILE A 122 5.28 -12.23 4.19
CA ILE A 122 6.63 -12.36 4.76
C ILE A 122 6.63 -11.99 6.24
N ILE A 123 6.04 -10.84 6.60
CA ILE A 123 5.92 -10.40 8.00
C ILE A 123 5.20 -11.48 8.84
N ARG A 124 4.09 -12.03 8.34
CA ARG A 124 3.38 -13.12 9.03
C ARG A 124 4.23 -14.38 9.19
N ALA A 125 5.03 -14.73 8.19
CA ALA A 125 5.93 -15.87 8.27
C ALA A 125 7.03 -15.67 9.33
N TYR A 126 7.65 -14.49 9.38
CA TYR A 126 8.65 -14.17 10.42
C TYR A 126 8.06 -14.22 11.83
N GLU A 127 6.85 -13.68 12.01
CA GLU A 127 6.16 -13.75 13.30
C GLU A 127 5.79 -15.18 13.70
N ALA A 128 5.40 -16.02 12.74
CA ALA A 128 5.13 -17.44 12.99
C ALA A 128 6.40 -18.20 13.41
N LEU A 129 7.57 -17.74 12.98
CA LEU A 129 8.88 -18.26 13.35
C LEU A 129 9.43 -17.65 14.66
N GLY A 130 8.68 -16.74 15.31
CA GLY A 130 9.09 -16.09 16.56
C GLY A 130 10.16 -15.00 16.38
N ALA A 131 10.48 -14.61 15.15
CA ALA A 131 11.38 -13.50 14.85
C ALA A 131 10.63 -12.16 14.94
N ASP A 132 11.30 -11.09 15.40
CA ASP A 132 10.74 -9.75 15.41
C ASP A 132 10.90 -9.08 14.03
N PRO A 133 9.81 -8.92 13.25
CA PRO A 133 9.86 -8.23 11.95
C PRO A 133 10.17 -6.73 12.06
N GLY A 134 10.21 -6.17 13.28
CA GLY A 134 10.64 -4.81 13.54
C GLY A 134 12.15 -4.63 13.62
N HIS A 135 12.93 -5.71 13.59
CA HIS A 135 14.37 -5.62 13.74
C HIS A 135 15.02 -4.99 12.48
N PRO A 136 15.81 -3.90 12.61
CA PRO A 136 16.37 -3.18 11.45
C PRO A 136 17.26 -4.02 10.52
N LEU A 137 17.87 -5.11 11.02
CA LEU A 137 18.65 -6.04 10.20
C LEU A 137 17.78 -6.89 9.26
N LEU A 138 16.50 -7.07 9.59
CA LEU A 138 15.53 -7.77 8.76
C LEU A 138 14.77 -6.81 7.82
N MET A 139 14.99 -5.49 7.94
CA MET A 139 14.35 -4.44 7.13
C MET A 139 15.10 -4.09 5.84
N LEU A 140 16.21 -4.77 5.57
CA LEU A 140 17.02 -4.62 4.36
C LEU A 140 16.49 -5.46 3.20
#